data_AF-A0A3N5TPC9-F1
#
_entry.id   AF-A0A3N5TPC9-F1
#
_cell.length_a   1.000
_cell.length_b   1.000
_cell.length_c   1.000
_cell.angle_alpha   90.00
_cell.angle_beta   90.00
_cell.angle_gamma   90.00
#
_symmetry.space_group_name_H-M   'P 1'
#
loop_
_entity.id
_entity.type
_entity.pdbx_description
1 polymer ?
#
loop_
_entity_poly.entity_id
_entity_poly.type
_entity_poly.pdbx_seq_one_letter_code
_entity_poly.pdbx_strand_id
1 'polypeptide(L)' 'MNISILNPIEHPDWDDLLLTADRATFFHTTAWARVLSESYGYKPLYFAAIDNGKLAGLIPVMEIDSWLTGKRGVSLP' A
#
# COMPACT_ATOMS: atom_id res chain seq x y z
N MET A 1 14.48 4.21 -12.13
CA MET A 1 13.61 3.80 -11.02
C MET A 1 12.24 3.51 -11.60
N ASN A 2 11.80 2.25 -11.58
CA ASN A 2 10.47 1.87 -12.09
C ASN A 2 9.47 1.89 -10.93
N ILE A 3 8.26 2.40 -11.17
CA ILE A 3 7.19 2.44 -10.17
C ILE A 3 6.16 1.40 -10.55
N SER A 4 5.81 0.54 -9.60
CA SER A 4 4.75 -0.46 -9.73
C SER A 4 3.66 -0.22 -8.70
N ILE A 5 2.42 -0.52 -9.06
CA ILE A 5 1.31 -0.56 -8.11
C ILE A 5 1.23 -1.97 -7.55
N LEU A 6 1.36 -2.09 -6.24
CA LEU A 6 1.35 -3.36 -5.52
C LEU A 6 0.20 -3.39 -4.51
N ASN A 7 -0.38 -4.56 -4.31
CA ASN A 7 -1.27 -4.81 -3.19
C ASN A 7 -0.47 -5.53 -2.09
N PRO A 8 -0.19 -4.91 -0.93
CA PRO A 8 0.58 -5.55 0.14
C PRO A 8 -0.09 -6.82 0.69
N ILE A 9 -1.42 -6.95 0.56
CA ILE A 9 -2.17 -8.14 0.98
C ILE A 9 -1.86 -9.35 0.09
N GLU A 10 -1.54 -9.10 -1.18
CA GLU A 10 -1.28 -10.14 -2.20
C GLU A 10 0.22 -10.32 -2.48
N HIS A 11 1.08 -9.48 -1.90
CA HIS A 11 2.51 -9.53 -2.11
C HIS A 11 3.17 -10.33 -0.97
N PRO A 12 3.65 -11.56 -1.23
CA PRO A 12 4.40 -12.32 -0.22
C PRO A 12 5.58 -11.51 0.27
N ASP A 13 5.91 -11.62 1.56
CA ASP A 13 7.06 -10.95 2.17
C ASP A 13 7.01 -9.40 2.10
N TRP A 14 5.82 -8.81 1.91
CA TRP A 14 5.66 -7.36 1.90
C TRP A 14 6.22 -6.69 3.16
N ASP A 15 5.90 -7.26 4.34
CA ASP A 15 6.33 -6.69 5.61
C ASP A 15 7.87 -6.80 5.76
N ASP A 16 8.52 -7.85 5.23
CA ASP A 16 9.98 -7.96 5.21
C ASP A 16 10.62 -6.95 4.26
N LEU A 17 10.05 -6.74 3.07
CA LEU A 17 10.48 -5.69 2.16
C LEU A 17 10.33 -4.30 2.80
N LEU A 18 9.24 -4.08 3.54
CA LEU A 18 8.96 -2.83 4.23
C LEU A 18 10.02 -2.50 5.29
N LEU A 19 10.58 -3.52 5.97
CA LEU A 19 11.69 -3.34 6.92
C LEU A 19 12.96 -2.75 6.29
N THR A 20 13.09 -2.79 4.95
CA THR A 20 14.21 -2.18 4.23
C THR A 20 14.09 -0.66 4.05
N ALA A 21 12.92 -0.08 4.33
CA ALA A 21 12.66 1.35 4.18
C ALA A 21 12.87 2.11 5.50
N ASP A 22 13.70 3.15 5.46
CA ASP A 22 14.09 3.94 6.65
C ASP A 22 12.93 4.64 7.35
N ARG A 23 11.82 4.89 6.65
CA ARG A 23 10.67 5.69 7.14
C ARG A 23 9.36 4.92 7.15
N ALA A 24 9.40 3.60 7.00
CA ALA A 24 8.22 2.79 7.13
C ALA A 24 7.61 2.90 8.53
N THR A 25 6.28 2.95 8.58
CA THR A 25 5.50 2.92 9.82
C THR A 25 4.45 1.83 9.73
N PHE A 26 3.75 1.57 10.84
CA PHE A 26 2.65 0.63 10.89
C PHE A 26 1.60 0.83 9.76
N PHE A 27 1.35 2.08 9.34
CA PHE A 27 0.38 2.39 8.27
C PHE A 27 0.79 1.86 6.89
N HIS A 28 2.03 1.41 6.73
CA HIS A 28 2.53 0.83 5.48
C HIS A 28 2.45 -0.70 5.45
N THR A 29 2.05 -1.34 6.55
CA THR A 29 2.05 -2.80 6.72
C THR A 29 0.89 -3.48 6.00
N THR A 30 1.05 -4.78 5.78
CA THR A 30 0.00 -5.68 5.29
C THR A 30 -1.20 -5.70 6.24
N ALA A 31 -0.93 -5.72 7.55
CA ALA A 31 -1.97 -5.75 8.59
C ALA A 31 -2.88 -4.52 8.51
N TRP A 32 -2.30 -3.32 8.38
CA TRP A 32 -3.10 -2.11 8.27
C TRP A 32 -3.91 -2.06 6.96
N ALA A 33 -3.31 -2.48 5.84
CA ALA A 33 -4.02 -2.58 4.58
C ALA A 33 -5.22 -3.52 4.67
N ARG A 34 -5.04 -4.67 5.34
CA ARG A 34 -6.09 -5.66 5.58
C ARG A 34 -7.24 -5.11 6.43
N VAL A 35 -6.95 -4.39 7.52
CA VAL A 35 -7.98 -3.75 8.35
C VAL A 35 -8.87 -2.82 7.50
N LEU A 36 -8.26 -1.98 6.67
CA LEU A 36 -9.01 -1.04 5.83
C LEU A 36 -9.80 -1.75 4.72
N SER A 37 -9.24 -2.80 4.13
CA SER A 37 -9.92 -3.59 3.11
C SER A 37 -11.11 -4.36 3.68
N GLU A 38 -10.95 -5.01 4.82
CA GLU A 38 -11.99 -5.82 5.45
C GLU A 38 -13.07 -4.97 6.12
N SER A 39 -12.71 -3.81 6.70
CA SER A 39 -13.68 -2.93 7.38
C SER A 39 -14.48 -2.05 6.42
N TYR A 40 -13.84 -1.57 5.34
CA TYR A 40 -14.44 -0.56 4.46
C TYR A 40 -14.57 -1.00 3.00
N GLY A 41 -14.06 -2.18 2.63
CA GLY A 41 -14.03 -2.62 1.23
C GLY A 41 -13.01 -1.86 0.38
N TYR A 42 -12.05 -1.17 0.99
CA TYR A 42 -11.05 -0.41 0.26
C TYR A 42 -10.05 -1.33 -0.43
N LYS A 43 -9.61 -0.94 -1.62
CA LYS A 43 -8.64 -1.72 -2.40
C LYS A 43 -7.25 -1.09 -2.30
N PRO A 44 -6.23 -1.80 -1.77
CA PRO A 44 -4.88 -1.27 -1.72
C PRO A 44 -4.28 -1.09 -3.11
N LEU A 45 -3.71 0.09 -3.36
CA LEU A 45 -2.97 0.46 -4.56
C LEU A 45 -1.67 1.17 -4.15
N TYR A 46 -0.72 0.43 -3.56
CA TYR A 46 0.51 1.02 -3.05
C TYR A 46 1.48 1.29 -4.21
N PHE A 47 1.84 2.55 -4.42
CA PHE A 47 2.83 2.92 -5.42
C PHE A 47 4.21 2.70 -4.82
N ALA A 48 4.93 1.70 -5.31
CA ALA A 48 6.21 1.29 -4.79
C ALA A 48 7.31 1.42 -5.85
N ALA A 49 8.48 1.86 -5.41
CA ALA A 49 9.72 1.78 -6.16
C ALA A 49 10.67 0.84 -5.41
N ILE A 50 11.03 -0.27 -6.05
CA ILE A 50 11.97 -1.25 -5.51
C ILE A 50 13.26 -1.17 -6.32
N ASP A 51 14.38 -0.98 -5.64
CA ASP A 51 15.72 -0.94 -6.23
C ASP A 51 16.65 -1.88 -5.47
N ASN A 52 17.30 -2.81 -6.18
CA ASN A 52 18.21 -3.81 -5.60
C ASN A 52 17.62 -4.55 -4.38
N GLY A 53 16.33 -4.91 -4.45
CA GLY A 53 15.61 -5.62 -3.37
C GLY A 53 15.27 -4.74 -2.15
N LYS A 54 15.49 -3.43 -2.23
CA LYS A 54 15.10 -2.47 -1.19
C LYS A 54 13.96 -1.58 -1.65
N LEU A 55 13.08 -1.25 -0.72
CA LEU A 55 11.99 -0.32 -0.96
C LEU A 55 12.53 1.12 -0.95
N ALA A 56 12.83 1.64 -2.14
CA ALA A 56 13.41 2.96 -2.34
C ALA A 56 12.38 4.10 -2.27
N GLY A 57 11.09 3.78 -2.44
CA GLY A 57 10.00 4.73 -2.31
C GLY A 57 8.66 4.01 -2.17
N LEU A 58 7.77 4.59 -1.37
CA LEU A 58 6.42 4.06 -1.13
C LEU A 58 5.43 5.20 -0.92
N ILE A 59 4.31 5.15 -1.63
CA ILE A 59 3.13 5.96 -1.36
C ILE A 59 1.94 5.00 -1.19
N PRO A 60 1.47 4.77 0.04
CA PRO A 60 0.34 3.89 0.26
C PRO A 60 -0.96 4.61 -0.09
N VAL A 61 -1.65 4.10 -1.11
CA VAL A 61 -2.96 4.62 -1.54
C VAL A 61 -4.00 3.52 -1.45
N MET A 62 -5.22 3.89 -1.08
CA MET A 62 -6.40 3.03 -1.10
C MET A 62 -7.38 3.55 -2.16
N GLU A 63 -7.83 2.67 -3.05
CA GLU A 63 -8.97 2.94 -3.91
C GLU A 63 -10.26 2.73 -3.13
N ILE A 64 -11.13 3.75 -3.19
CA ILE A 64 -12.51 3.69 -2.74
C ILE A 64 -13.39 3.78 -3.97
N ASP A 65 -14.32 2.84 -4.11
CA ASP A 65 -15.35 2.86 -5.13
C ASP A 65 -16.72 3.01 -4.46
N SER A 66 -17.37 4.15 -4.65
CA SER A 66 -18.63 4.47 -3.98
C SER A 66 -19.58 5.21 -4.90
N TRP A 67 -20.88 4.98 -4.72
CA TRP A 67 -21.91 5.60 -5.56
C TRP A 67 -21.95 7.14 -5.46
N LEU A 68 -21.61 7.70 -4.30
CA LEU A 68 -21.75 9.14 -4.05
C LEU A 68 -20.59 9.98 -4.61
N THR A 69 -19.36 9.47 -4.53
CA THR A 69 -18.15 10.21 -4.92
C THR A 69 -17.33 9.51 -6.02
N GLY A 70 -17.85 8.42 -6.57
CA GLY A 70 -17.20 7.63 -7.60
C GLY A 70 -15.95 6.90 -7.08
N LYS A 71 -15.07 6.56 -8.04
CA LYS A 71 -13.80 5.89 -7.80
C LYS A 71 -12.68 6.90 -7.57
N ARG A 72 -11.98 6.79 -6.45
CA ARG A 72 -10.90 7.72 -6.06
C ARG A 72 -9.82 7.03 -5.23
N GLY A 73 -8.62 7.57 -5.24
CA GLY A 73 -7.54 7.21 -4.32
C GLY A 73 -7.54 8.08 -3.06
N VAL A 74 -7.28 7.49 -1.90
CA VAL A 74 -7.00 8.20 -0.65
C VAL A 74 -5.66 7.75 -0.07
N SER A 75 -4.86 8.69 0.43
CA SER A 75 -3.62 8.36 1.15
C SER A 75 -3.95 7.85 2.55
N LEU A 76 -3.05 7.03 3.09
CA LEU A 76 -3.07 6.65 4.49
C LEU A 76 -2.51 7.77 5.40
N PRO A 77 -2.80 7.74 6.71
CA PRO A 77 -2.24 8.67 7.70
C PRO A 77 -0.71 8.64 7.79
#